data_AF-A0A0A2E2R5-F1
#
_entry.id   AF-A0A0A2E2R5-F1
#
_cell.length_a   1.000
_cell.length_b   1.000
_cell.length_c   1.000
_cell.angle_alpha   90.00
_cell.angle_beta   90.00
_cell.angle_gamma   90.00
#
_symmetry.space_group_name_H-M   'P 1'
#
loop_
_entity.id
_entity.type
_entity.pdbx_description
1 polymer ?
#
loop_
_entity_poly.entity_id
_entity_poly.type
_entity_poly.pdbx_seq_one_letter_code
_entity_poly.pdbx_strand_id
1 'polypeptide(L)'
;MVSNKNIERYIEQIEDLITDLSHKLDALKAELKTADTEIQEERQIEEETSASDVMFIPKATTSQVEKPTMANSIKKEVVNPLREYISMFDYFYFRRELFLDSESLIESELDTLTHLVDFSSATKHLAANYPWVKTDEPAAKAFLEIVERYYA
;
A
#
# COMPACT_ATOMS: atom_id res chain seq x y z
N MET A 1 14.04 -53.34 -8.19
CA MET A 1 12.99 -52.81 -9.08
C MET A 1 11.89 -52.21 -8.21
N VAL A 2 12.02 -50.94 -7.83
CA VAL A 2 11.00 -50.26 -7.01
C VAL A 2 9.94 -49.68 -7.95
N SER A 3 8.82 -50.39 -8.01
CA SER A 3 7.45 -49.96 -8.33
C SER A 3 7.23 -48.75 -9.24
N ASN A 4 7.05 -49.00 -10.54
CA ASN A 4 6.27 -48.12 -11.45
C ASN A 4 4.88 -47.77 -10.88
N LYS A 5 4.27 -48.69 -10.11
CA LYS A 5 2.98 -48.49 -9.45
C LYS A 5 2.97 -47.33 -8.43
N ASN A 6 4.11 -47.04 -7.80
CA ASN A 6 4.17 -45.92 -6.86
C ASN A 6 4.21 -44.59 -7.62
N ILE A 7 4.90 -44.56 -8.77
CA ILE A 7 4.99 -43.38 -9.63
C ILE A 7 3.61 -43.06 -10.21
N GLU A 8 2.89 -44.07 -10.73
CA GLU A 8 1.51 -43.90 -11.24
C GLU A 8 0.57 -43.33 -10.17
N ARG A 9 0.67 -43.81 -8.92
CA ARG A 9 -0.13 -43.28 -7.80
C ARG A 9 0.20 -41.83 -7.46
N TYR A 10 1.48 -41.44 -7.53
CA TYR A 10 1.86 -40.04 -7.30
C TYR A 10 1.40 -39.13 -8.44
N ILE A 11 1.40 -39.62 -9.69
CA ILE A 11 0.86 -38.87 -10.83
C ILE A 11 -0.63 -38.61 -10.64
N GLU A 12 -1.41 -39.64 -10.28
CA GLU A 12 -2.86 -39.50 -10.02
C GLU A 12 -3.14 -38.51 -8.89
N GLN A 13 -2.36 -38.57 -7.79
CA GLN A 13 -2.48 -37.60 -6.68
C GLN A 13 -2.15 -36.16 -7.10
N ILE A 14 -1.20 -35.98 -8.01
CA ILE A 14 -0.83 -34.65 -8.54
C ILE A 14 -1.94 -34.13 -9.46
N GLU A 15 -2.51 -34.99 -10.31
CA GLU A 15 -3.62 -34.64 -11.20
C GLU A 15 -4.85 -34.19 -10.40
N ASP A 16 -5.24 -34.95 -9.37
CA ASP A 16 -6.34 -34.59 -8.47
C ASP A 16 -6.10 -33.23 -7.79
N LEU A 17 -4.87 -32.97 -7.33
CA LEU A 17 -4.52 -31.71 -6.68
C LEU A 17 -4.56 -30.53 -7.67
N ILE A 18 -4.13 -30.72 -8.91
CA ILE A 18 -4.21 -29.70 -9.96
C ILE A 18 -5.68 -29.37 -10.26
N THR A 19 -6.55 -30.38 -10.33
CA THR A 19 -7.98 -30.17 -10.57
C THR A 19 -8.64 -29.41 -9.41
N ASP A 20 -8.34 -29.76 -8.16
CA ASP A 20 -8.86 -29.04 -6.97
C ASP A 20 -8.40 -27.58 -6.93
N LEU A 21 -7.11 -27.33 -7.21
CA LEU A 21 -6.58 -25.97 -7.28
C LEU A 21 -7.19 -25.15 -8.41
N SER A 22 -7.47 -25.77 -9.56
CA SER A 22 -8.13 -25.10 -10.69
C SER A 22 -9.56 -24.69 -10.33
N HIS A 23 -10.32 -25.57 -9.68
CA HIS A 23 -11.67 -25.24 -9.20
C HIS A 23 -11.67 -24.12 -8.16
N LYS A 24 -10.70 -24.11 -7.23
CA LYS A 24 -10.54 -23.01 -6.26
C LYS A 24 -10.21 -21.68 -6.93
N LEU A 25 -9.37 -21.70 -7.96
CA LEU A 25 -9.04 -20.50 -8.72
C LEU A 25 -10.26 -19.93 -9.45
N ASP A 26 -11.09 -20.79 -10.03
CA ASP A 26 -12.33 -20.36 -10.71
C ASP A 26 -13.37 -19.82 -9.72
N ALA A 27 -13.47 -20.42 -8.53
CA ALA A 27 -14.33 -19.90 -7.46
C ALA A 27 -13.90 -18.50 -6.99
N LEU A 28 -12.60 -18.31 -6.74
CA LEU A 28 -12.05 -17.00 -6.34
C LEU A 28 -12.22 -15.94 -7.44
N LYS A 29 -12.06 -16.32 -8.71
CA LYS A 29 -12.34 -15.41 -9.85
C LYS A 29 -13.81 -15.01 -9.93
N ALA A 30 -14.72 -15.93 -9.62
CA ALA A 30 -16.15 -15.63 -9.57
C ALA A 30 -16.49 -14.67 -8.42
N GLU A 31 -15.92 -14.89 -7.22
CA GLU A 31 -16.07 -13.99 -6.06
C GLU A 31 -15.52 -12.59 -6.33
N LEU A 32 -14.34 -12.49 -6.97
CA LEU A 32 -13.76 -11.21 -7.35
C LEU A 32 -14.65 -10.45 -8.34
N LYS A 33 -15.23 -11.15 -9.32
CA LYS A 33 -16.15 -10.54 -10.29
C LYS A 33 -17.43 -10.03 -9.62
N THR A 34 -17.94 -10.71 -8.60
CA THR A 34 -19.10 -10.23 -7.84
C THR A 34 -18.77 -9.00 -6.98
N ALA A 35 -17.57 -8.94 -6.42
CA ALA A 35 -17.13 -7.77 -5.65
C ALA A 35 -16.92 -6.53 -6.52
N ASP A 36 -16.39 -6.68 -7.75
CA ASP A 36 -16.23 -5.56 -8.70
C ASP A 36 -17.58 -4.99 -9.17
N THR A 37 -18.64 -5.80 -9.22
CA THR A 37 -19.98 -5.32 -9.59
C THR A 37 -20.67 -4.49 -8.51
N GLU A 38 -20.36 -4.68 -7.22
CA GLU A 38 -20.93 -3.86 -6.13
C GLU A 38 -20.29 -2.46 -6.05
N ILE A 39 -19.03 -2.31 -6.48
CA ILE A 39 -18.31 -1.02 -6.40
C ILE A 39 -18.76 -0.02 -7.49
N GLN A 40 -19.40 -0.47 -8.58
CA GLN A 40 -19.84 0.43 -9.66
C GLN A 40 -21.18 1.15 -9.38
N GLU A 41 -22.01 0.68 -8.45
CA GLU A 41 -23.31 1.32 -8.18
C GLU A 41 -23.20 2.55 -7.23
N GLU A 42 -22.13 2.68 -6.43
CA GLU A 42 -21.95 3.85 -5.53
C GLU A 42 -21.36 5.09 -6.22
N ARG A 43 -20.83 5.01 -7.45
CA ARG A 43 -20.15 6.14 -8.12
C ARG A 43 -21.06 7.12 -8.88
N GLN A 44 -22.37 6.91 -8.96
CA GLN A 44 -23.27 7.76 -9.75
C GLN A 44 -23.92 8.94 -9.01
N ILE A 45 -23.59 9.23 -7.75
CA ILE A 45 -24.28 10.27 -6.96
C ILE A 45 -23.48 11.58 -6.79
N GLU A 46 -22.17 11.61 -7.02
CA GLU A 46 -21.35 12.79 -6.67
C GLU A 46 -21.07 13.78 -7.81
N GLU A 47 -21.66 13.61 -8.99
CA GLU A 47 -21.33 14.43 -10.18
C GLU A 47 -22.38 15.50 -10.53
N GLU A 48 -23.09 16.10 -9.57
CA GLU A 48 -23.90 17.30 -9.82
C GLU A 48 -23.98 18.20 -8.57
N THR A 49 -23.00 19.09 -8.37
CA THR A 49 -23.21 20.46 -7.84
C THR A 49 -21.91 21.28 -7.99
N SER A 50 -21.60 21.61 -9.24
CA SER A 50 -20.68 22.69 -9.55
C SER A 50 -21.44 24.02 -9.58
N ALA A 51 -20.81 25.06 -9.03
CA ALA A 51 -21.06 26.49 -9.22
C ALA A 51 -22.16 27.19 -8.37
N SER A 52 -21.74 27.81 -7.26
CA SER A 52 -22.00 29.24 -7.05
C SER A 52 -20.96 29.91 -6.15
N ASP A 53 -20.05 30.65 -6.80
CA ASP A 53 -19.75 32.05 -6.52
C ASP A 53 -19.93 32.56 -5.07
N VAL A 54 -18.83 32.71 -4.32
CA VAL A 54 -18.80 33.60 -3.15
C VAL A 54 -17.53 34.44 -3.17
N MET A 55 -17.76 35.74 -3.27
CA MET A 55 -16.81 36.84 -3.38
C MET A 55 -15.80 36.94 -2.22
N PHE A 56 -14.62 37.42 -2.60
CA PHE A 56 -13.53 37.92 -1.77
C PHE A 56 -13.82 39.35 -1.26
N ILE A 57 -13.70 39.61 0.06
CA ILE A 57 -13.21 40.90 0.63
C ILE A 57 -12.52 40.63 2.00
N PRO A 58 -11.31 41.16 2.27
CA PRO A 58 -10.56 40.97 3.52
C PRO A 58 -10.81 42.08 4.55
N LYS A 59 -10.69 41.80 5.86
CA LYS A 59 -10.27 42.82 6.84
C LYS A 59 -9.77 42.25 8.17
N ALA A 60 -8.59 42.72 8.56
CA ALA A 60 -7.95 42.53 9.85
C ALA A 60 -8.75 43.15 11.00
N THR A 61 -8.78 42.47 12.15
CA THR A 61 -8.98 43.09 13.47
C THR A 61 -8.24 42.29 14.54
N THR A 62 -7.18 42.90 15.07
CA THR A 62 -6.52 42.57 16.33
C THR A 62 -7.53 42.43 17.47
N SER A 63 -7.41 41.37 18.26
CA SER A 63 -7.70 41.40 19.69
C SER A 63 -6.76 40.41 20.40
N GLN A 64 -5.86 40.99 21.18
CA GLN A 64 -5.15 40.32 22.27
C GLN A 64 -6.14 39.88 23.36
N VAL A 65 -5.62 39.19 24.38
CA VAL A 65 -6.26 38.74 25.64
C VAL A 65 -6.81 37.31 25.45
N GLU A 66 -6.31 36.24 26.05
CA GLU A 66 -5.58 36.01 27.31
C GLU A 66 -4.94 34.61 27.26
N LYS A 67 -3.83 34.41 27.99
CA LYS A 67 -3.19 33.09 28.17
C LYS A 67 -4.10 32.15 28.96
N PRO A 68 -4.21 30.88 28.53
CA PRO A 68 -4.02 29.79 29.46
C PRO A 68 -2.83 28.93 29.02
N THR A 69 -1.88 28.80 29.95
CA THR A 69 -0.76 27.87 29.89
C THR A 69 -1.28 26.44 29.87
N MET A 70 -1.55 25.91 28.68
CA MET A 70 -1.52 24.48 28.42
C MET A 70 -0.18 24.21 27.76
N ALA A 71 0.80 23.79 28.56
CA ALA A 71 1.97 23.09 28.04
C ALA A 71 1.51 21.71 27.53
N ASN A 72 0.70 21.70 26.46
CA ASN A 72 0.63 20.56 25.58
C ASN A 72 1.97 20.54 24.86
N SER A 73 2.92 19.82 25.46
CA SER A 73 4.01 19.21 24.71
C SER A 73 3.36 18.27 23.70
N ILE A 74 2.85 18.84 22.60
CA ILE A 74 2.66 18.12 21.35
C ILE A 74 4.08 17.65 21.06
N LYS A 75 4.37 16.39 21.44
CA LYS A 75 5.54 15.68 20.95
C LYS A 75 5.38 15.79 19.45
N LYS A 76 6.19 16.64 18.84
CA LYS A 76 6.29 16.71 17.39
C LYS A 76 6.77 15.31 17.04
N GLU A 77 5.84 14.46 16.60
CA GLU A 77 6.21 13.17 16.06
C GLU A 77 7.25 13.48 15.01
N VAL A 78 8.42 12.86 15.16
CA VAL A 78 9.49 13.00 14.19
C VAL A 78 8.93 12.31 12.95
N VAL A 79 8.31 13.11 12.08
CA VAL A 79 7.76 12.61 10.84
C VAL A 79 8.93 12.07 10.05
N ASN A 80 8.82 10.81 9.67
CA ASN A 80 9.83 10.16 8.87
C ASN A 80 9.99 10.95 7.55
N PRO A 81 11.20 11.40 7.20
CA PRO A 81 11.38 12.25 6.02
C PRO A 81 11.01 11.54 4.72
N LEU A 82 11.14 10.21 4.63
CA LEU A 82 10.68 9.43 3.47
C LEU A 82 9.15 9.37 3.40
N ARG A 83 8.46 9.40 4.54
CA ARG A 83 6.98 9.45 4.57
C ARG A 83 6.45 10.74 3.93
N GLU A 84 7.19 11.85 4.00
CA GLU A 84 6.79 13.11 3.37
C GLU A 84 6.76 13.04 1.83
N TYR A 85 7.49 12.09 1.22
CA TYR A 85 7.50 11.87 -0.23
C TYR A 85 6.34 11.00 -0.72
N ILE A 86 5.57 10.40 0.19
CA ILE A 86 4.48 9.48 -0.14
C ILE A 86 3.16 10.21 0.07
N SER A 87 2.33 10.29 -0.98
CA SER A 87 0.98 10.84 -0.83
C SER A 87 0.14 9.95 0.10
N MET A 88 -0.87 10.53 0.75
CA MET A 88 -1.73 9.75 1.65
C MET A 88 -2.40 8.57 0.94
N PHE A 89 -2.80 8.74 -0.32
CA PHE A 89 -3.38 7.68 -1.14
C PHE A 89 -2.37 6.59 -1.48
N ASP A 90 -1.16 6.98 -1.91
CA ASP A 90 -0.08 6.03 -2.23
C ASP A 90 0.32 5.25 -0.99
N TYR A 91 0.32 5.89 0.18
CA TYR A 91 0.62 5.21 1.43
C TYR A 91 -0.37 4.06 1.71
N PHE A 92 -1.68 4.32 1.62
CA PHE A 92 -2.69 3.28 1.81
C PHE A 92 -2.59 2.19 0.74
N TYR A 93 -2.31 2.59 -0.50
CA TYR A 93 -2.10 1.67 -1.61
C TYR A 93 -0.91 0.74 -1.35
N PHE A 94 0.27 1.27 -1.01
CA PHE A 94 1.45 0.46 -0.69
C PHE A 94 1.24 -0.39 0.55
N ARG A 95 0.60 0.15 1.59
CA ARG A 95 0.29 -0.62 2.80
C ARG A 95 -0.53 -1.87 2.46
N ARG A 96 -1.59 -1.71 1.66
CA ARG A 96 -2.47 -2.81 1.25
C ARG A 96 -1.76 -3.81 0.33
N GLU A 97 -1.09 -3.33 -0.71
CA GLU A 97 -0.54 -4.19 -1.76
C GLU A 97 0.82 -4.82 -1.39
N LEU A 98 1.70 -4.09 -0.70
CA LEU A 98 3.09 -4.51 -0.46
C LEU A 98 3.34 -4.99 0.96
N PHE A 99 2.57 -4.50 1.93
CA PHE A 99 2.84 -4.69 3.36
C PHE A 99 1.70 -5.39 4.10
N LEU A 100 0.84 -6.14 3.38
CA LEU A 100 -0.23 -6.97 3.94
C LEU A 100 -1.18 -6.19 4.86
N ASP A 101 -1.47 -4.94 4.49
CA ASP A 101 -2.26 -3.97 5.25
C ASP A 101 -1.71 -3.64 6.65
N SER A 102 -0.43 -3.94 6.92
CA SER A 102 0.21 -3.69 8.21
C SER A 102 0.85 -2.30 8.27
N GLU A 103 0.21 -1.41 9.02
CA GLU A 103 0.72 -0.05 9.28
C GLU A 103 2.07 -0.07 10.00
N SER A 104 2.22 -0.89 11.03
CA SER A 104 3.49 -0.99 11.77
C SER A 104 4.66 -1.41 10.89
N LEU A 105 4.38 -2.21 9.86
CA LEU A 105 5.42 -2.78 9.01
C LEU A 105 5.90 -1.76 7.98
N ILE A 106 4.99 -1.05 7.31
CA ILE A 106 5.39 0.05 6.41
C ILE A 106 6.08 1.17 7.18
N GLU A 107 5.61 1.57 8.36
CA GLU A 107 6.28 2.64 9.15
C GLU A 107 7.69 2.22 9.60
N SER A 108 7.85 0.99 10.09
CA SER A 108 9.17 0.46 10.46
C SER A 108 10.09 0.33 9.26
N GLU A 109 9.55 -0.01 8.09
CA GLU A 109 10.32 -0.13 6.86
C GLU A 109 10.76 1.25 6.38
N LEU A 110 9.86 2.23 6.35
CA LEU A 110 10.20 3.62 6.02
C LEU A 110 11.28 4.15 6.96
N ASP A 111 11.21 3.84 8.27
CA ASP A 111 12.25 4.22 9.24
C ASP A 111 13.59 3.58 8.89
N THR A 112 13.60 2.27 8.67
CA THR A 112 14.81 1.55 8.25
C THR A 112 15.41 2.12 6.97
N LEU A 113 14.56 2.40 5.98
CA LEU A 113 14.95 2.97 4.71
C LEU A 113 15.54 4.37 4.86
N THR A 114 15.10 5.20 5.81
CA THR A 114 15.72 6.53 6.00
C THR A 114 17.13 6.49 6.59
N HIS A 115 17.49 5.40 7.26
CA HIS A 115 18.79 5.24 7.90
C HIS A 115 19.85 4.63 6.96
N LEU A 116 19.48 4.24 5.74
CA LEU A 116 20.42 3.71 4.75
C LEU A 116 21.15 4.85 4.01
N VAL A 117 22.31 4.51 3.44
CA VAL A 117 23.22 5.51 2.85
C VAL A 117 22.80 5.91 1.45
N ASP A 118 22.24 4.98 0.68
CA ASP A 118 22.00 5.12 -0.74
C ASP A 118 20.88 4.19 -1.25
N PHE A 119 20.35 4.52 -2.42
CA PHE A 119 19.29 3.75 -3.09
C PHE A 119 19.69 2.29 -3.36
N SER A 120 20.97 2.00 -3.65
CA SER A 120 21.41 0.62 -3.88
C SER A 120 21.29 -0.21 -2.60
N SER A 121 21.67 0.35 -1.46
CA SER A 121 21.53 -0.31 -0.16
C SER A 121 20.06 -0.51 0.22
N ALA A 122 19.22 0.50 0.00
CA ALA A 122 17.77 0.42 0.18
C ALA A 122 17.15 -0.71 -0.65
N THR A 123 17.46 -0.76 -1.95
CA THR A 123 16.93 -1.80 -2.85
C THR A 123 17.40 -3.20 -2.46
N LYS A 124 18.66 -3.35 -2.03
CA LYS A 124 19.19 -4.64 -1.53
C LYS A 124 18.49 -5.08 -0.25
N HIS A 125 18.24 -4.15 0.67
CA HIS A 125 17.50 -4.42 1.91
C HIS A 125 16.08 -4.90 1.59
N LEU A 126 15.37 -4.15 0.74
CA LEU A 126 14.03 -4.50 0.30
C LEU A 126 14.03 -5.87 -0.38
N ALA A 127 14.94 -6.14 -1.32
CA ALA A 127 15.00 -7.40 -2.05
C ALA A 127 15.37 -8.62 -1.19
N ALA A 128 15.95 -8.40 0.00
CA ALA A 128 16.26 -9.44 0.97
C ALA A 128 15.06 -9.79 1.85
N ASN A 129 14.26 -8.79 2.23
CA ASN A 129 13.13 -8.96 3.15
C ASN A 129 11.79 -9.18 2.44
N TYR A 130 11.65 -8.69 1.20
CA TYR A 130 10.38 -8.66 0.49
C TYR A 130 10.49 -9.30 -0.90
N PRO A 131 9.65 -10.31 -1.20
CA PRO A 131 9.67 -10.97 -2.51
C PRO A 131 9.11 -10.09 -3.63
N TRP A 132 8.19 -9.16 -3.32
CA TRP A 132 7.54 -8.29 -4.30
C TRP A 132 8.51 -7.33 -5.01
N VAL A 133 9.68 -7.08 -4.44
CA VAL A 133 10.72 -6.21 -5.05
C VAL A 133 11.24 -6.78 -6.37
N LYS A 134 11.18 -8.10 -6.52
CA LYS A 134 11.62 -8.81 -7.74
C LYS A 134 10.46 -9.03 -8.73
N THR A 135 9.24 -8.63 -8.36
CA THR A 135 8.06 -8.77 -9.22
C THR A 135 7.89 -7.55 -10.10
N ASP A 136 7.18 -7.72 -11.21
CA ASP A 136 6.89 -6.62 -12.15
C ASP A 136 5.63 -5.81 -11.76
N GLU A 137 5.17 -5.97 -10.51
CA GLU A 137 3.94 -5.38 -10.00
C GLU A 137 4.01 -3.84 -10.01
N PRO A 138 2.94 -3.14 -10.45
CA PRO A 138 2.90 -1.68 -10.50
C PRO A 138 3.18 -1.02 -9.14
N ALA A 139 2.64 -1.59 -8.06
CA ALA A 139 2.85 -1.08 -6.70
C ALA A 139 4.33 -1.12 -6.29
N ALA A 140 5.04 -2.20 -6.63
CA ALA A 140 6.45 -2.36 -6.31
C ALA A 140 7.31 -1.32 -7.04
N LYS A 141 7.03 -1.11 -8.34
CA LYS A 141 7.73 -0.09 -9.14
C LYS A 141 7.48 1.32 -8.61
N ALA A 142 6.22 1.68 -8.37
CA ALA A 142 5.85 3.00 -7.87
C ALA A 142 6.48 3.27 -6.49
N PHE A 143 6.51 2.27 -5.60
CA PHE A 143 7.18 2.41 -4.31
C PHE A 143 8.70 2.61 -4.47
N LEU A 144 9.36 1.80 -5.31
CA LEU A 144 10.80 1.93 -5.55
C LEU A 144 11.16 3.27 -6.21
N GLU A 145 10.33 3.82 -7.10
CA GLU A 145 10.53 5.14 -7.68
C GLU A 145 10.49 6.26 -6.62
N ILE A 146 9.59 6.16 -5.64
CA ILE A 146 9.53 7.13 -4.53
C ILE A 146 10.80 7.03 -3.69
N VAL A 147 11.22 5.80 -3.37
CA VAL A 147 12.47 5.57 -2.63
C VAL A 147 13.67 6.09 -3.41
N GLU A 148 13.72 5.90 -4.73
CA GLU A 148 14.76 6.45 -5.60
C GLU A 148 14.78 7.99 -5.55
N ARG A 149 13.62 8.65 -5.65
CA ARG A 149 13.50 10.11 -5.57
C ARG A 149 13.93 10.69 -4.23
N TYR A 150 13.81 9.93 -3.15
CA TYR A 150 14.30 10.35 -1.84
C TYR A 150 15.84 10.36 -1.77
N TYR A 151 16.49 9.44 -2.49
CA TYR A 151 17.95 9.28 -2.50
C TYR A 151 18.65 10.05 -3.63
N ALA A 152 17.91 10.57 -4.60
CA ALA A 152 18.41 11.33 -5.75
C ALA A 152 18.75 12.78 -5.40
#